data_AF-V4Y9P0-F1
#
_entry.id   AF-V4Y9P0-F1
#
_cell.length_a   1.000
_cell.length_b   1.000
_cell.length_c   1.000
_cell.angle_alpha   90.00
_cell.angle_beta   90.00
_cell.angle_gamma   90.00
#
_symmetry.space_group_name_H-M   'P 1'
#
loop_
_entity.id
_entity.type
_entity.pdbx_description
1 polymer ?
#
loop_
_entity_poly.entity_id
_entity_poly.type
_entity_poly.pdbx_seq_one_letter_code
_entity_poly.pdbx_strand_id
1 'polypeptide(L)'
;MRAKLGDGTVDACSIVNAKAGNCAEDCGFCAQSAHFDTGIETHGFLDPEEILAAAKRAEADGAQRFGIVVAEKGVSKDKRPEEWAEVLRAVRLVRDETDIEIDASLGLLTQEEANILADEGLNHYNHNIETSPRYFDEIVSTHDFEDRLKTLRRAKNAGMDLCAGVILGMGETPADRVDAALELRTIGVSSLPVNILNPSRGHRWATARRRRSRKLT
;
A
#
# COMPACT_ATOMS: atom_id res chain seq x y z
N MET A 1 -16.00 19.72 -4.03
CA MET A 1 -15.02 19.42 -2.97
C MET A 1 -13.65 19.96 -3.34
N ARG A 2 -12.98 19.47 -4.41
CA ARG A 2 -11.67 20.00 -4.86
C ARG A 2 -11.62 21.52 -5.03
N ALA A 3 -12.60 22.12 -5.70
CA ALA A 3 -12.67 23.59 -5.87
C ALA A 3 -12.94 24.39 -4.57
N LYS A 4 -13.29 23.72 -3.46
CA LYS A 4 -13.61 24.36 -2.18
C LYS A 4 -12.58 24.04 -1.08
N LEU A 5 -11.92 22.89 -1.15
CA LEU A 5 -10.98 22.39 -0.13
C LEU A 5 -9.54 22.22 -0.64
N GLY A 6 -9.34 22.23 -1.97
CA GLY A 6 -8.00 22.18 -2.56
C GLY A 6 -7.50 23.58 -2.89
N ASP A 7 -6.19 23.70 -3.04
CA ASP A 7 -5.46 24.91 -3.43
C ASP A 7 -5.12 24.97 -4.92
N GLY A 8 -5.59 23.98 -5.70
CA GLY A 8 -5.33 23.88 -7.14
C GLY A 8 -4.04 23.14 -7.49
N THR A 9 -3.30 22.65 -6.50
CA THR A 9 -2.12 21.81 -6.70
C THR A 9 -2.48 20.33 -6.89
N VAL A 10 -1.49 19.54 -7.30
CA VAL A 10 -1.57 18.09 -7.42
C VAL A 10 -0.32 17.52 -6.78
N ASP A 11 -0.50 16.66 -5.79
CA ASP A 11 0.58 15.86 -5.24
C ASP A 11 0.88 14.68 -6.18
N ALA A 12 2.13 14.54 -6.55
CA ALA A 12 2.68 13.39 -7.25
C ALA A 12 3.43 12.50 -6.25
N CYS A 13 3.09 11.20 -6.27
CA CYS A 13 3.81 10.18 -5.54
C CYS A 13 4.38 9.17 -6.53
N SER A 14 5.63 8.77 -6.34
CA SER A 14 6.26 7.68 -7.07
C SER A 14 6.46 6.49 -6.15
N ILE A 15 6.56 5.28 -6.69
CA ILE A 15 6.80 4.07 -5.89
C ILE A 15 7.86 3.20 -6.57
N VAL A 16 8.58 2.44 -5.76
CA VAL A 16 9.38 1.30 -6.22
C VAL A 16 8.80 0.02 -5.65
N ASN A 17 8.66 -1.00 -6.50
CA ASN A 17 8.37 -2.35 -6.03
C ASN A 17 9.69 -2.97 -5.55
N ALA A 18 10.05 -2.72 -4.29
CA ALA A 18 11.33 -3.13 -3.71
C ALA A 18 11.48 -4.65 -3.64
N LYS A 19 10.38 -5.40 -3.60
CA LYS A 19 10.37 -6.87 -3.73
C LYS A 19 9.09 -7.28 -4.44
N ALA A 20 9.23 -8.06 -5.52
CA ALA A 20 8.09 -8.44 -6.36
C ALA A 20 7.75 -9.94 -6.26
N GLY A 21 6.46 -10.22 -6.04
CA GLY A 21 5.90 -11.57 -6.09
C GLY A 21 6.23 -12.47 -4.90
N ASN A 22 5.83 -13.73 -4.99
CA ASN A 22 5.98 -14.76 -3.95
C ASN A 22 5.40 -14.37 -2.58
N CYS A 23 4.41 -13.47 -2.54
CA CYS A 23 3.74 -13.11 -1.29
C CYS A 23 2.84 -14.28 -0.82
N ALA A 24 2.96 -14.64 0.45
CA ALA A 24 2.23 -15.76 1.04
C ALA A 24 0.72 -15.52 1.23
N GLU A 25 0.28 -14.27 1.10
CA GLU A 25 -1.13 -13.89 1.30
C GLU A 25 -1.99 -14.23 0.10
N ASP A 26 -3.26 -14.60 0.32
CA ASP A 26 -4.18 -15.09 -0.70
C ASP A 26 -5.16 -14.02 -1.22
N CYS A 27 -4.77 -12.74 -1.13
CA CYS A 27 -5.55 -11.61 -1.63
C CYS A 27 -5.95 -11.83 -3.09
N GLY A 28 -7.23 -12.10 -3.37
CA GLY A 28 -7.67 -12.56 -4.70
C GLY A 28 -7.44 -11.57 -5.85
N PHE A 29 -7.15 -10.31 -5.51
CA PHE A 29 -7.03 -9.18 -6.40
C PHE A 29 -5.57 -8.90 -6.75
N CYS A 30 -4.64 -9.52 -6.02
CA CYS A 30 -3.23 -9.17 -6.03
C CYS A 30 -2.44 -10.06 -6.99
N ALA A 31 -1.73 -9.44 -7.93
CA ALA A 31 -0.88 -10.15 -8.88
C ALA A 31 0.36 -10.77 -8.25
N GLN A 32 0.72 -10.33 -7.04
CA GLN A 32 1.93 -10.74 -6.35
C GLN A 32 1.73 -11.94 -5.41
N SER A 33 0.50 -12.40 -5.25
CA SER A 33 0.16 -13.55 -4.41
C SER A 33 0.67 -14.84 -5.04
N ALA A 34 1.35 -15.67 -4.23
CA ALA A 34 1.82 -17.00 -4.65
C ALA A 34 0.68 -18.00 -4.89
N HIS A 35 -0.57 -17.65 -4.54
CA HIS A 35 -1.75 -18.49 -4.73
C HIS A 35 -2.33 -18.39 -6.15
N PHE A 36 -1.89 -17.44 -6.97
CA PHE A 36 -2.40 -17.21 -8.32
C PHE A 36 -1.27 -17.14 -9.34
N ASP A 37 -1.40 -17.86 -10.46
CA ASP A 37 -0.45 -17.77 -11.59
C ASP A 37 -0.81 -16.60 -12.50
N THR A 38 -0.15 -15.47 -12.26
CA THR A 38 -0.45 -14.18 -12.92
C THR A 38 0.57 -13.78 -13.97
N GLY A 39 1.64 -14.57 -14.10
CA GLY A 39 2.73 -14.33 -15.06
C GLY A 39 3.56 -13.07 -14.79
N ILE A 40 3.57 -12.55 -13.55
CA ILE A 40 4.44 -11.43 -13.19
C ILE A 40 5.90 -11.86 -13.09
N GLU A 41 6.82 -10.94 -13.35
CA GLU A 41 8.22 -11.10 -13.00
C GLU A 41 8.39 -10.98 -11.48
N THR A 42 9.19 -11.88 -10.90
CA THR A 42 9.46 -11.90 -9.45
C THR A 42 10.92 -11.64 -9.18
N HIS A 43 11.22 -10.90 -8.12
CA HIS A 43 12.58 -10.67 -7.66
C HIS A 43 12.62 -10.49 -6.14
N GLY A 44 13.80 -10.73 -5.55
CA GLY A 44 14.06 -10.47 -4.14
C GLY A 44 14.09 -8.98 -3.81
N PHE A 45 14.44 -8.65 -2.57
CA PHE A 45 14.61 -7.26 -2.17
C PHE A 45 15.72 -6.60 -3.01
N LEU A 46 15.44 -5.44 -3.61
CA LEU A 46 16.42 -4.66 -4.39
C LEU A 46 17.53 -4.12 -3.48
N ASP A 47 18.72 -3.88 -4.04
CA ASP A 47 19.76 -3.20 -3.25
C ASP A 47 19.24 -1.81 -2.83
N PRO A 48 19.39 -1.40 -1.56
CA PRO A 48 19.06 -0.05 -1.11
C PRO A 48 19.65 1.09 -1.98
N GLU A 49 20.79 0.88 -2.64
CA GLU A 49 21.33 1.86 -3.60
C GLU A 49 20.48 1.97 -4.87
N GLU A 50 19.88 0.88 -5.34
CA GLU A 50 18.94 0.90 -6.47
C GLU A 50 17.64 1.62 -6.09
N ILE A 51 17.18 1.42 -4.84
CA ILE A 51 16.03 2.13 -4.26
C ILE A 51 16.34 3.62 -4.17
N LEU A 52 17.52 4.00 -3.67
CA LEU A 52 17.96 5.39 -3.64
C LEU A 52 18.03 6.01 -5.04
N ALA A 53 18.56 5.29 -6.02
CA ALA A 53 18.61 5.76 -7.40
C ALA A 53 17.19 5.98 -7.97
N ALA A 54 16.21 5.15 -7.60
CA ALA A 54 14.81 5.36 -7.96
C ALA A 54 14.20 6.58 -7.26
N ALA A 55 14.53 6.80 -5.98
CA ALA A 55 14.09 7.98 -5.22
C ALA A 55 14.64 9.28 -5.83
N LYS A 56 15.95 9.35 -6.12
CA LYS A 56 16.60 10.51 -6.78
C LYS A 56 15.97 10.82 -8.14
N ARG A 57 15.58 9.79 -8.91
CA ARG A 57 14.83 9.99 -10.17
C ARG A 57 13.44 10.55 -9.91
N ALA A 58 12.70 9.99 -8.95
CA ALA A 58 11.36 10.46 -8.61
C ALA A 58 11.36 11.93 -8.15
N GLU A 59 12.33 12.31 -7.32
CA GLU A 59 12.55 13.69 -6.88
C GLU A 59 12.86 14.61 -8.06
N ALA A 60 13.78 14.22 -8.95
CA ALA A 60 14.11 14.99 -10.15
C ALA A 60 12.90 15.16 -11.09
N ASP A 61 12.00 14.17 -11.13
CA ASP A 61 10.74 14.22 -11.88
C ASP A 61 9.63 15.02 -11.16
N GLY A 62 9.90 15.52 -9.95
CA GLY A 62 9.00 16.41 -9.19
C GLY A 62 8.01 15.70 -8.28
N ALA A 63 8.24 14.42 -7.93
CA ALA A 63 7.44 13.74 -6.92
C ALA A 63 7.70 14.34 -5.53
N GLN A 64 6.64 14.51 -4.73
CA GLN A 64 6.74 14.97 -3.34
C GLN A 64 6.92 13.81 -2.37
N ARG A 65 6.48 12.59 -2.76
CA ARG A 65 6.56 11.38 -1.95
C ARG A 65 7.10 10.20 -2.75
N PHE A 66 7.92 9.38 -2.10
CA PHE A 66 8.47 8.15 -2.66
C PHE A 66 8.13 6.93 -1.79
N GLY A 67 7.42 5.96 -2.38
CA GLY A 67 6.94 4.77 -1.69
C GLY A 67 7.82 3.54 -1.90
N ILE A 68 8.29 2.93 -0.81
CA ILE A 68 8.98 1.62 -0.82
C ILE A 68 7.95 0.52 -0.59
N VAL A 69 7.68 -0.31 -1.61
CA VAL A 69 6.62 -1.34 -1.57
C VAL A 69 7.22 -2.74 -1.57
N VAL A 70 6.80 -3.59 -0.63
CA VAL A 70 7.30 -4.96 -0.48
C VAL A 70 6.15 -5.96 -0.56
N ALA A 71 6.26 -6.95 -1.44
CA ALA A 71 5.28 -8.04 -1.56
C ALA A 71 5.39 -9.04 -0.39
N GLU A 72 4.88 -8.65 0.78
CA GLU A 72 4.93 -9.46 2.00
C GLU A 72 3.72 -9.20 2.92
N LYS A 73 3.36 -10.18 3.75
CA LYS A 73 2.36 -9.98 4.82
C LYS A 73 2.78 -8.88 5.81
N GLY A 74 4.06 -8.83 6.11
CA GLY A 74 4.70 -7.94 7.08
C GLY A 74 6.20 -8.17 7.06
N VAL A 75 6.99 -7.15 6.71
CA VAL A 75 8.45 -7.19 6.87
C VAL A 75 8.77 -7.02 8.35
N SER A 76 8.82 -8.13 9.08
CA SER A 76 9.00 -8.11 10.52
C SER A 76 10.46 -8.20 10.91
N LYS A 77 10.86 -7.42 11.92
CA LYS A 77 12.22 -7.46 12.48
C LYS A 77 12.60 -8.84 13.03
N ASP A 78 11.63 -9.61 13.52
CA ASP A 78 11.88 -10.90 14.16
C ASP A 78 11.79 -12.07 13.16
N LYS A 79 10.87 -11.99 12.18
CA LYS A 79 10.63 -13.08 11.22
C LYS A 79 11.43 -12.92 9.92
N ARG A 80 11.80 -11.69 9.56
CA ARG A 80 12.51 -11.31 8.34
C ARG A 80 13.61 -10.29 8.66
N PRO A 81 14.55 -10.60 9.58
CA PRO A 81 15.54 -9.63 10.07
C PRO A 81 16.45 -9.07 8.96
N GLU A 82 16.77 -9.88 7.94
CA GLU A 82 17.60 -9.44 6.80
C GLU A 82 16.86 -8.40 5.94
N GLU A 83 15.63 -8.71 5.49
CA GLU A 83 14.81 -7.76 4.72
C GLU A 83 14.46 -6.51 5.55
N TRP A 84 14.24 -6.67 6.87
CA TRP A 84 14.04 -5.54 7.77
C TRP A 84 15.26 -4.61 7.80
N ALA A 85 16.47 -5.16 7.90
CA ALA A 85 17.70 -4.37 7.87
C ALA A 85 17.87 -3.62 6.54
N GLU A 86 17.56 -4.26 5.40
CA GLU A 86 17.60 -3.62 4.08
C GLU A 86 16.56 -2.50 3.94
N VAL A 87 15.34 -2.69 4.47
CA VAL A 87 14.33 -1.62 4.54
C VAL A 87 14.86 -0.41 5.32
N LEU A 88 15.42 -0.62 6.52
CA LEU A 88 15.95 0.50 7.31
C LEU A 88 17.12 1.18 6.61
N ARG A 89 17.98 0.42 5.94
CA ARG A 89 19.07 0.97 5.13
C ARG A 89 18.53 1.84 3.99
N ALA A 90 17.50 1.36 3.27
CA ALA A 90 16.88 2.11 2.18
C ALA A 90 16.21 3.40 2.67
N VAL A 91 15.45 3.36 3.77
CA VAL A 91 14.83 4.53 4.38
C VAL A 91 15.87 5.58 4.76
N ARG A 92 16.94 5.17 5.46
CA ARG A 92 18.04 6.07 5.85
C ARG A 92 18.72 6.69 4.64
N LEU A 93 19.05 5.88 3.62
CA LEU A 93 19.68 6.38 2.40
C LEU A 93 18.81 7.44 1.71
N VAL A 94 17.52 7.17 1.52
CA VAL A 94 16.61 8.15 0.90
C VAL A 94 16.52 9.41 1.75
N ARG A 95 16.35 9.28 3.08
CA ARG A 95 16.29 10.41 4.02
C ARG A 95 17.54 11.29 3.96
N ASP A 96 18.71 10.67 3.90
CA ASP A 96 19.99 11.39 4.02
C ASP A 96 20.43 12.03 2.69
N GLU A 97 19.91 11.55 1.56
CA GLU A 97 20.41 11.89 0.22
C GLU A 97 19.38 12.56 -0.70
N THR A 98 18.15 12.79 -0.21
CA THR A 98 17.06 13.46 -0.94
C THR A 98 16.19 14.29 0.01
N ASP A 99 15.41 15.22 -0.53
CA ASP A 99 14.41 16.03 0.18
C ASP A 99 12.98 15.46 0.04
N ILE A 100 12.81 14.33 -0.66
CA ILE A 100 11.50 13.70 -0.88
C ILE A 100 10.99 13.01 0.39
N GLU A 101 9.70 13.14 0.68
CA GLU A 101 9.09 12.42 1.79
C GLU A 101 9.02 10.91 1.49
N ILE A 102 9.24 10.11 2.53
CA ILE A 102 9.30 8.65 2.41
C ILE A 102 7.98 8.03 2.86
N ASP A 103 7.38 7.23 1.98
CA ASP A 103 6.23 6.36 2.27
C ASP A 103 6.69 4.89 2.18
N ALA A 104 5.98 3.99 2.86
CA ALA A 104 6.24 2.56 2.71
C ALA A 104 4.98 1.71 2.84
N SER A 105 4.92 0.65 2.05
CA SER A 105 3.93 -0.42 2.20
C SER A 105 4.67 -1.73 2.48
N LEU A 106 4.81 -2.04 3.77
CA LEU A 106 5.59 -3.18 4.26
C LEU A 106 4.72 -4.28 4.88
N GLY A 107 3.40 -4.15 4.80
CA GLY A 107 2.44 -5.08 5.38
C GLY A 107 2.05 -4.73 6.82
N LEU A 108 1.81 -5.75 7.65
CA LEU A 108 1.43 -5.60 9.06
C LEU A 108 2.62 -5.11 9.90
N LEU A 109 2.34 -4.21 10.84
CA LEU A 109 3.35 -3.67 11.78
C LEU A 109 3.00 -3.97 13.21
N THR A 110 4.00 -4.23 14.05
CA THR A 110 3.93 -4.04 15.50
C THR A 110 4.14 -2.58 15.88
N GLN A 111 3.81 -2.19 17.13
CA GLN A 111 4.04 -0.82 17.59
C GLN A 111 5.55 -0.49 17.67
N GLU A 112 6.38 -1.48 18.05
CA GLU A 112 7.82 -1.32 18.11
C GLU A 112 8.41 -1.06 16.72
N GLU A 113 8.02 -1.86 15.71
CA GLU A 113 8.44 -1.66 14.32
C GLU A 113 7.98 -0.30 13.77
N ALA A 114 6.75 0.13 14.10
CA ALA A 114 6.25 1.45 13.71
C ALA A 114 7.10 2.60 14.29
N ASN A 115 7.46 2.50 15.58
CA ASN A 115 8.30 3.50 16.23
C ASN A 115 9.70 3.55 15.60
N ILE A 116 10.31 2.39 15.33
CA ILE A 116 11.62 2.32 14.67
C ILE A 116 11.56 2.98 13.29
N LEU A 117 10.55 2.65 12.47
CA LEU A 117 10.43 3.24 11.13
C LEU A 117 10.30 4.77 11.18
N ALA A 118 9.48 5.30 12.11
CA ALA A 118 9.33 6.73 12.31
C ALA A 118 10.64 7.39 12.76
N ASP A 119 11.36 6.79 13.72
CA ASP A 119 12.66 7.27 14.20
C ASP A 119 13.72 7.27 13.09
N GLU A 120 13.64 6.32 12.15
CA GLU A 120 14.51 6.27 10.98
C GLU A 120 14.12 7.27 9.88
N GLY A 121 13.02 8.00 10.03
CA GLY A 121 12.61 9.05 9.11
C GLY A 121 11.56 8.64 8.09
N LEU A 122 10.83 7.53 8.31
CA LEU A 122 9.65 7.22 7.51
C LEU A 122 8.52 8.21 7.84
N ASN A 123 8.02 8.95 6.84
CA ASN A 123 7.00 9.98 7.04
C ASN A 123 5.58 9.41 6.97
N HIS A 124 5.36 8.51 6.02
CA HIS A 124 4.04 7.97 5.69
C HIS A 124 4.03 6.45 5.75
N TYR A 125 2.87 5.88 6.12
CA TYR A 125 2.65 4.45 6.05
C TYR A 125 1.43 4.11 5.20
N ASN A 126 1.65 3.29 4.17
CA ASN A 126 0.63 2.82 3.25
C ASN A 126 0.06 1.45 3.68
N HIS A 127 -1.22 1.44 4.05
CA HIS A 127 -1.90 0.20 4.44
C HIS A 127 -3.41 0.25 4.17
N ASN A 128 -3.82 -0.08 2.94
CA ASN A 128 -5.23 -0.12 2.56
C ASN A 128 -6.06 -1.02 3.47
N ILE A 129 -7.35 -0.69 3.65
CA ILE A 129 -8.35 -1.58 4.27
C ILE A 129 -9.07 -2.44 3.22
N GLU A 130 -8.82 -2.14 1.94
CA GLU A 130 -9.28 -2.83 0.72
C GLU A 130 -10.79 -2.75 0.45
N THR A 131 -11.65 -3.05 1.43
CA THR A 131 -13.12 -3.05 1.32
C THR A 131 -13.78 -2.87 2.69
N SER A 132 -15.08 -3.12 2.81
CA SER A 132 -15.80 -3.13 4.09
C SER A 132 -15.43 -4.34 4.95
N PRO A 133 -15.61 -4.26 6.29
CA PRO A 133 -15.42 -5.42 7.16
C PRO A 133 -16.29 -6.62 6.77
N ARG A 134 -17.51 -6.38 6.24
CA ARG A 134 -18.45 -7.45 5.86
C ARG A 134 -18.05 -8.22 4.60
N TYR A 135 -17.27 -7.59 3.71
CA TYR A 135 -16.86 -8.19 2.44
C TYR A 135 -15.39 -8.62 2.45
N PHE A 136 -14.68 -8.45 3.56
CA PHE A 136 -13.25 -8.68 3.62
C PHE A 136 -12.89 -10.17 3.46
N ASP A 137 -13.65 -11.07 4.09
CA ASP A 137 -13.43 -12.52 4.01
C ASP A 137 -13.70 -13.10 2.61
N GLU A 138 -14.42 -12.36 1.75
CA GLU A 138 -14.62 -12.74 0.34
C GLU A 138 -13.36 -12.49 -0.50
N ILE A 139 -12.44 -11.64 -0.02
CA ILE A 139 -11.28 -11.21 -0.79
C ILE A 139 -9.95 -11.76 -0.31
N VAL A 140 -9.84 -12.16 0.95
CA VAL A 140 -8.63 -12.70 1.56
C VAL A 140 -8.99 -13.54 2.78
N SER A 141 -8.22 -14.61 3.04
CA SER A 141 -8.40 -15.47 4.21
C SER A 141 -7.14 -15.60 5.08
N THR A 142 -5.99 -15.14 4.60
CA THR A 142 -4.72 -15.26 5.32
C THR A 142 -4.52 -14.23 6.45
N HIS A 143 -5.33 -13.17 6.52
CA HIS A 143 -5.32 -12.18 7.60
C HIS A 143 -6.70 -11.55 7.78
N ASP A 144 -6.90 -10.88 8.92
CA ASP A 144 -8.19 -10.31 9.29
C ASP A 144 -8.27 -8.81 8.99
N PHE A 145 -9.48 -8.29 8.81
CA PHE A 145 -9.73 -6.85 8.65
C PHE A 145 -9.18 -6.03 9.83
N GLU A 146 -9.33 -6.54 11.05
CA GLU A 146 -8.88 -5.87 12.27
C GLU A 146 -7.35 -5.74 12.34
N ASP A 147 -6.59 -6.65 11.74
CA ASP A 147 -5.13 -6.53 11.68
C ASP A 147 -4.70 -5.31 10.85
N ARG A 148 -5.47 -4.97 9.82
CA ARG A 148 -5.25 -3.78 9.00
C ARG A 148 -5.52 -2.51 9.80
N LEU A 149 -6.62 -2.49 10.56
CA LEU A 149 -6.95 -1.37 11.45
C LEU A 149 -5.90 -1.19 12.55
N LYS A 150 -5.43 -2.27 13.17
CA LYS A 150 -4.35 -2.22 14.17
C LYS A 150 -3.07 -1.65 13.57
N THR A 151 -2.70 -2.04 12.36
CA THR A 151 -1.52 -1.53 11.66
C THR A 151 -1.62 -0.02 11.44
N LEU A 152 -2.76 0.47 10.95
CA LEU A 152 -3.00 1.90 10.77
C LEU A 152 -2.95 2.68 12.09
N ARG A 153 -3.56 2.16 13.15
CA ARG A 153 -3.50 2.78 14.48
C ARG A 153 -2.06 2.83 15.01
N ARG A 154 -1.28 1.76 14.83
CA ARG A 154 0.14 1.70 15.25
C ARG A 154 1.00 2.72 14.52
N ALA A 155 0.85 2.81 13.20
CA ALA A 155 1.56 3.79 12.40
C ALA A 155 1.21 5.24 12.81
N LYS A 156 -0.08 5.52 13.01
CA LYS A 156 -0.54 6.82 13.49
C LYS A 156 -0.01 7.16 14.89
N ASN A 157 0.01 6.19 15.80
CA ASN A 157 0.55 6.37 17.15
C ASN A 157 2.05 6.65 17.16
N ALA A 158 2.79 6.15 16.16
CA ALA A 158 4.21 6.46 15.96
C ALA A 158 4.44 7.84 15.33
N GLY A 159 3.38 8.57 14.97
CA GLY A 159 3.46 9.92 14.42
C GLY A 159 3.53 9.99 12.89
N MET A 160 3.38 8.85 12.19
CA MET A 160 3.35 8.82 10.72
C MET A 160 1.98 9.25 10.16
N ASP A 161 2.02 9.89 9.00
CA ASP A 161 0.83 10.15 8.20
C ASP A 161 0.32 8.85 7.54
N LEU A 162 -1.00 8.74 7.40
CA LEU A 162 -1.62 7.51 6.89
C LEU A 162 -2.07 7.65 5.43
N CYS A 163 -1.62 6.71 4.61
CA CYS A 163 -2.10 6.49 3.25
C CYS A 163 -2.90 5.18 3.20
N ALA A 164 -4.24 5.25 3.22
CA ALA A 164 -5.05 4.04 3.24
C ALA A 164 -6.38 4.23 2.54
N GLY A 165 -6.76 3.21 1.78
CA GLY A 165 -7.90 3.28 0.90
C GLY A 165 -8.51 1.93 0.56
N VAL A 166 -9.15 1.88 -0.60
CA VAL A 166 -10.02 0.79 -1.04
C VAL A 166 -9.74 0.40 -2.50
N ILE A 167 -10.16 -0.82 -2.86
CA ILE A 167 -10.23 -1.31 -4.23
C ILE A 167 -11.70 -1.44 -4.62
N LEU A 168 -12.10 -0.85 -5.74
CA LEU A 168 -13.47 -0.92 -6.25
C LEU A 168 -13.58 -1.94 -7.38
N GLY A 169 -14.66 -2.73 -7.36
CA GLY A 169 -15.01 -3.67 -8.44
C GLY A 169 -14.68 -5.14 -8.16
N MET A 170 -14.42 -5.51 -6.90
CA MET A 170 -14.22 -6.90 -6.47
C MET A 170 -15.54 -7.66 -6.28
N GLY A 171 -16.67 -6.94 -6.28
CA GLY A 171 -18.00 -7.51 -6.05
C GLY A 171 -18.73 -6.88 -4.87
N GLU A 172 -18.04 -5.98 -4.15
CA GLU A 172 -18.55 -5.20 -3.05
C GLU A 172 -19.77 -4.35 -3.47
N THR A 173 -20.74 -4.23 -2.58
CA THR A 173 -21.94 -3.42 -2.82
C THR A 173 -21.65 -1.93 -2.64
N PRO A 174 -22.50 -1.02 -3.13
CA PRO A 174 -22.39 0.40 -2.81
C PRO A 174 -22.39 0.70 -1.29
N ALA A 175 -23.11 -0.11 -0.49
CA ALA A 175 -23.09 0.04 0.97
C ALA A 175 -21.72 -0.30 1.55
N ASP A 176 -21.05 -1.35 1.05
CA ASP A 176 -19.69 -1.70 1.48
C ASP A 176 -18.69 -0.56 1.22
N ARG A 177 -18.83 0.14 0.09
CA ARG A 177 -17.98 1.30 -0.24
C ARG A 177 -18.20 2.46 0.73
N VAL A 178 -19.44 2.70 1.14
CA VAL A 178 -19.77 3.74 2.13
C VAL A 178 -19.21 3.36 3.50
N ASP A 179 -19.40 2.11 3.93
CA ASP A 179 -18.90 1.62 5.21
C ASP A 179 -17.37 1.73 5.29
N ALA A 180 -16.65 1.34 4.23
CA ALA A 180 -15.20 1.50 4.15
C ALA A 180 -14.76 2.97 4.22
N ALA A 181 -15.48 3.88 3.55
CA ALA A 181 -15.18 5.31 3.62
C ALA A 181 -15.42 5.90 5.02
N LEU A 182 -16.45 5.44 5.74
CA LEU A 182 -16.70 5.83 7.13
C LEU A 182 -15.64 5.30 8.08
N GLU A 183 -15.15 4.08 7.85
CA GLU A 183 -14.04 3.50 8.62
C GLU A 183 -12.75 4.32 8.43
N LEU A 184 -12.37 4.62 7.18
CA LEU A 184 -11.20 5.45 6.88
C LEU A 184 -11.30 6.86 7.47
N ARG A 185 -12.51 7.45 7.47
CA ARG A 185 -12.76 8.72 8.16
C ARG A 185 -12.52 8.61 9.67
N THR A 186 -12.93 7.51 10.28
CA THR A 186 -12.78 7.28 11.73
C THR A 186 -11.32 7.09 12.12
N ILE A 187 -10.55 6.37 11.30
CA ILE A 187 -9.09 6.23 11.46
C ILE A 187 -8.40 7.58 11.27
N GLY A 188 -8.93 8.43 10.39
CA GLY A 188 -8.40 9.76 10.09
C GLY A 188 -7.15 9.67 9.23
N VAL A 189 -7.33 9.19 8.00
CA VAL A 189 -6.26 9.09 6.98
C VAL A 189 -5.95 10.45 6.35
N SER A 190 -4.69 10.67 6.02
CA SER A 190 -4.20 11.89 5.36
C SER A 190 -4.36 11.79 3.84
N SER A 191 -4.17 10.58 3.29
CA SER A 191 -4.39 10.25 1.89
C SER A 191 -5.31 9.05 1.72
N LEU A 192 -6.30 9.17 0.83
CA LEU A 192 -7.29 8.13 0.53
C LEU A 192 -7.14 7.67 -0.93
N PRO A 193 -6.29 6.66 -1.21
CA PRO A 193 -6.24 6.03 -2.53
C PRO A 193 -7.54 5.28 -2.85
N VAL A 194 -8.06 5.47 -4.06
CA VAL A 194 -9.22 4.72 -4.57
C VAL A 194 -8.77 3.96 -5.81
N ASN A 195 -8.40 2.70 -5.62
CA ASN A 195 -7.95 1.83 -6.68
C ASN A 195 -9.16 1.22 -7.40
N ILE A 196 -9.04 1.00 -8.71
CA ILE A 196 -10.03 0.28 -9.50
C ILE A 196 -9.45 -1.09 -9.81
N LEU A 197 -10.23 -2.15 -9.57
CA LEU A 197 -9.80 -3.52 -9.84
C LEU A 197 -9.29 -3.63 -11.28
N ASN A 198 -8.04 -4.05 -11.41
CA ASN A 198 -7.41 -4.37 -12.68
C ASN A 198 -7.21 -5.88 -12.77
N PRO A 199 -8.20 -6.64 -13.27
CA PRO A 199 -8.09 -8.08 -13.32
C PRO A 199 -7.01 -8.47 -14.34
N SER A 200 -6.00 -9.20 -13.87
CA SER A 200 -5.02 -9.88 -14.72
C SER A 200 -5.45 -11.33 -14.96
N ARG A 201 -4.80 -11.96 -15.93
CA ARG A 201 -4.95 -13.40 -16.15
C ARG A 201 -4.52 -14.15 -14.89
N GLY A 202 -5.25 -15.19 -14.50
CA GLY A 202 -4.92 -16.02 -13.33
C GLY A 202 -5.49 -15.56 -11.99
N HIS A 203 -5.95 -14.32 -11.85
CA HIS A 203 -6.66 -13.86 -10.64
C HIS A 203 -7.99 -14.57 -10.43
N ARG A 204 -8.44 -14.61 -9.16
CA ARG A 204 -9.80 -15.01 -8.76
C ARG A 204 -10.88 -14.26 -9.57
N TRP A 205 -10.64 -12.99 -9.88
CA TRP A 205 -11.54 -12.14 -10.67
C TRP A 205 -11.15 -11.97 -12.14
N ALA A 206 -10.33 -12.87 -12.71
CA ALA A 206 -9.93 -12.80 -14.12
C ALA A 206 -11.12 -12.78 -15.10
N THR A 207 -12.27 -13.34 -14.70
CA THR A 207 -13.51 -13.34 -15.50
C THR A 207 -14.51 -12.24 -15.12
N ALA A 208 -14.19 -11.41 -14.11
CA ALA A 208 -15.05 -10.31 -13.70
C ALA A 208 -15.21 -9.35 -14.88
N ARG A 209 -16.40 -9.35 -15.48
CA ARG A 209 -16.72 -8.46 -16.60
C ARG A 209 -16.55 -7.02 -16.11
N ARG A 210 -15.62 -6.25 -16.69
CA ARG A 210 -15.76 -4.79 -16.71
C ARG A 210 -17.16 -4.53 -17.24
N ARG A 211 -18.07 -4.02 -16.40
CA ARG A 211 -19.35 -3.49 -16.88
C ARG A 211 -18.97 -2.40 -17.86
N ARG A 212 -18.98 -2.70 -19.17
CA ARG A 212 -18.85 -1.70 -20.22
C ARG A 212 -19.86 -0.62 -19.85
N SER A 213 -19.41 0.64 -19.76
CA SER A 213 -20.34 1.74 -19.58
C SER A 213 -21.42 1.56 -20.64
N ARG A 214 -22.67 1.43 -20.20
CA ARG A 214 -23.77 1.65 -21.13
C ARG A 214 -23.50 3.05 -21.67
N LYS A 215 -23.26 3.17 -22.97
CA LYS A 215 -23.26 4.47 -23.65
C LYS A 215 -24.53 5.15 -23.16
N LEU A 216 -24.37 6.25 -22.41
CA LEU A 216 -25.44 7.19 -22.20
C LEU A 216 -25.72 7.77 -23.58
N THR A 217 -26.69 7.16 -24.27
CA THR A 217 -27.38 7.73 -25.42
C THR A 217 -28.38 8.75 -24.93
#